data_AF-A0A833HC33-F1
#
_entry.id   AF-A0A833HC33-F1
#
_cell.length_a   1.000
_cell.length_b   1.000
_cell.length_c   1.000
_cell.angle_alpha   90.00
_cell.angle_beta   90.00
_cell.angle_gamma   90.00
#
_symmetry.space_group_name_H-M   'P 1'
#
loop_
_entity.id
_entity.type
_entity.pdbx_description
1 polymer ?
#
loop_
_entity_poly.entity_id
_entity_poly.type
_entity_poly.pdbx_seq_one_letter_code
_entity_poly.pdbx_strand_id
1 'polypeptide(L)'
;MVVWAPGGPSNRKPMRSASMTHTPSNWTPVRRGDPGSGVRCRRAILIHVKVPNVDLRDVRPPIGGLPLYKNIIIPVDLGHTERLQPMIDIARLLGGDGASVILINVVENLPAFVAAELPSDLTARTIEDARSRLEETVAGHGISAEIEVRSGHPATTILECANDRKADLIVIASHRPGFGDFLIGSTAARVVRHAQCSVHVVR
;
A
#
# COMPACT_ATOMS: atom_id res chain seq x y z
N MET A 1 -18.88 10.91 -15.68
CA MET A 1 -19.15 9.47 -15.47
C MET A 1 -20.40 9.39 -14.60
N VAL A 2 -21.51 8.85 -15.10
CA VAL A 2 -22.80 8.78 -14.39
C VAL A 2 -22.96 7.35 -13.88
N VAL A 3 -23.25 7.17 -12.59
CA VAL A 3 -23.60 5.87 -12.00
C VAL A 3 -25.00 5.97 -11.42
N TRP A 4 -25.85 4.97 -11.72
CA TRP A 4 -27.25 4.87 -11.34
C TRP A 4 -27.41 3.91 -10.13
N ALA A 5 -28.43 4.13 -9.28
CA ALA A 5 -28.82 3.24 -8.18
C ALA A 5 -30.34 2.99 -8.17
N PRO A 6 -30.84 1.82 -7.71
CA PRO A 6 -32.24 1.43 -7.84
C PRO A 6 -33.15 2.05 -6.77
N GLY A 7 -34.30 2.59 -7.19
CA GLY A 7 -35.40 3.02 -6.31
C GLY A 7 -36.45 1.91 -6.15
N GLY A 8 -36.98 1.76 -4.94
CA GLY A 8 -37.97 0.76 -4.55
C GLY A 8 -39.37 0.94 -5.21
N PRO A 9 -40.30 0.00 -4.98
CA PRO A 9 -41.46 -0.19 -5.84
C PRO A 9 -42.61 0.76 -5.49
N SER A 10 -43.24 1.35 -6.50
CA SER A 10 -44.62 1.87 -6.35
C SER A 10 -45.46 1.58 -7.60
N ASN A 11 -46.74 1.36 -7.32
CA ASN A 11 -47.72 0.60 -8.08
C ASN A 11 -48.64 1.52 -8.90
N ARG A 12 -48.79 1.30 -10.23
CA ARG A 12 -50.00 1.60 -11.06
C ARG A 12 -49.81 1.28 -12.58
N LYS A 13 -50.91 0.90 -13.26
CA LYS A 13 -51.13 0.62 -14.72
C LYS A 13 -52.55 1.14 -15.10
N PRO A 14 -53.03 1.22 -16.38
CA PRO A 14 -52.39 1.24 -17.72
C PRO A 14 -53.03 2.21 -18.79
N MET A 15 -52.64 2.06 -20.08
CA MET A 15 -53.19 2.54 -21.41
C MET A 15 -52.64 3.86 -21.99
N ARG A 16 -52.28 4.06 -23.28
CA ARG A 16 -52.32 3.33 -24.59
C ARG A 16 -51.24 3.89 -25.57
N SER A 17 -50.72 3.02 -26.45
CA SER A 17 -50.05 3.21 -27.78
C SER A 17 -49.19 4.45 -28.12
N ALA A 18 -47.89 4.24 -28.37
CA ALA A 18 -47.20 4.41 -29.67
C ALA A 18 -45.66 4.37 -29.50
N SER A 19 -44.97 4.04 -30.59
CA SER A 19 -43.56 3.68 -30.81
C SER A 19 -42.44 4.51 -30.15
N MET A 20 -41.40 3.76 -29.77
CA MET A 20 -39.95 4.06 -29.79
C MET A 20 -39.33 4.91 -28.67
N THR A 21 -38.28 4.30 -28.08
CA THR A 21 -37.30 4.81 -27.10
C THR A 21 -37.80 4.96 -25.66
N HIS A 22 -37.62 3.89 -24.87
CA HIS A 22 -37.83 3.93 -23.42
C HIS A 22 -36.81 4.84 -22.74
N THR A 23 -37.28 5.96 -22.19
CA THR A 23 -36.58 6.75 -21.17
C THR A 23 -37.48 6.80 -19.92
N PRO A 24 -37.02 6.36 -18.73
CA PRO A 24 -37.80 6.50 -17.51
C PRO A 24 -37.75 7.95 -17.00
N SER A 25 -38.94 8.52 -16.80
CA SER A 25 -39.25 9.91 -16.50
C SER A 25 -39.07 10.32 -15.02
N ASN A 26 -37.97 9.96 -14.35
CA ASN A 26 -37.89 10.23 -12.90
C ASN A 26 -36.51 10.57 -12.32
N TRP A 27 -35.72 11.39 -13.03
CA TRP A 27 -34.42 11.84 -12.54
C TRP A 27 -34.24 13.34 -12.77
N THR A 28 -34.14 14.10 -11.69
CA THR A 28 -33.78 15.53 -11.70
C THR A 28 -32.34 15.73 -11.21
N PRO A 29 -31.57 16.65 -11.81
CA PRO A 29 -30.19 16.91 -11.41
C PRO A 29 -30.13 17.77 -10.13
N VAL A 30 -29.33 17.37 -9.14
CA VAL A 30 -29.01 18.21 -7.98
C VAL A 30 -27.63 18.86 -8.17
N ARG A 31 -27.58 20.20 -8.12
CA ARG A 31 -26.33 20.98 -8.10
C ARG A 31 -25.78 21.08 -6.67
N ARG A 32 -24.45 21.22 -6.55
CA ARG A 32 -23.77 21.47 -5.27
C ARG A 32 -24.20 22.79 -4.65
N GLY A 33 -24.41 22.77 -3.33
CA GLY A 33 -24.46 23.94 -2.46
C GLY A 33 -25.84 24.17 -1.89
N ASP A 34 -26.09 23.68 -0.68
CA ASP A 34 -27.15 24.20 0.18
C ASP A 34 -26.63 24.28 1.64
N PRO A 35 -26.78 25.43 2.34
CA PRO A 35 -26.14 25.69 3.63
C PRO A 35 -27.09 25.36 4.79
N GLY A 36 -26.77 24.31 5.56
CA GLY A 36 -27.64 23.96 6.69
C GLY A 36 -27.24 22.72 7.46
N SER A 37 -26.06 22.71 8.10
CA SER A 37 -25.88 21.94 9.34
C SER A 37 -24.67 22.48 10.10
N GLY A 38 -24.96 23.25 11.14
CA GLY A 38 -23.97 23.68 12.10
C GLY A 38 -23.41 22.46 12.84
N VAL A 39 -22.19 22.07 12.52
CA VAL A 39 -21.35 21.25 13.39
C VAL A 39 -20.10 22.05 13.69
N ARG A 40 -20.01 22.53 14.94
CA ARG A 40 -18.85 23.22 15.49
C ARG A 40 -17.63 22.28 15.42
N CYS A 41 -16.72 22.58 14.52
CA CYS A 41 -15.46 21.88 14.36
C CYS A 41 -14.54 22.24 15.54
N ARG A 42 -14.43 21.35 16.54
CA ARG A 42 -13.33 21.40 17.51
C ARG A 42 -12.07 20.96 16.76
N ARG A 43 -11.02 21.77 16.82
CA ARG A 43 -9.71 21.51 16.21
C ARG A 43 -9.18 20.13 16.64
N ALA A 44 -9.29 19.17 15.74
CA ALA A 44 -8.43 17.98 15.70
C ALA A 44 -7.56 18.14 14.46
N ILE A 45 -6.25 18.00 14.65
CA ILE A 45 -5.23 18.12 13.59
C ILE A 45 -5.56 17.09 12.51
N LEU A 46 -6.03 17.59 11.36
CA LEU A 46 -6.35 16.80 10.18
C LEU A 46 -5.04 16.35 9.52
N ILE A 47 -4.49 15.21 9.96
CA ILE A 47 -3.47 14.54 9.15
C ILE A 47 -4.22 13.90 7.99
N HIS A 48 -4.02 14.43 6.79
CA HIS A 48 -4.52 13.89 5.53
C HIS A 48 -3.83 12.54 5.23
N VAL A 49 -4.08 11.50 6.04
CA VAL A 49 -3.70 10.14 5.70
C VAL A 49 -4.89 9.51 4.99
N LYS A 50 -4.98 9.71 3.68
CA LYS A 50 -5.79 8.81 2.84
C LYS A 50 -4.92 7.58 2.60
N VAL A 51 -4.76 6.71 3.60
CA VAL A 51 -4.64 5.27 3.32
C VAL A 51 -6.09 4.86 3.15
N PRO A 52 -6.61 4.68 1.93
CA PRO A 52 -7.78 3.84 1.85
C PRO A 52 -7.31 2.49 2.38
N ASN A 53 -8.02 1.95 3.36
CA ASN A 53 -7.99 0.52 3.62
C ASN A 53 -8.58 -0.09 2.34
N VAL A 54 -7.76 -0.23 1.29
CA VAL A 54 -8.22 -0.73 -0.01
C VAL A 54 -8.40 -2.22 0.20
N ASP A 55 -9.64 -2.63 0.44
CA ASP A 55 -10.01 -4.03 0.32
C ASP A 55 -9.60 -4.48 -1.09
N LEU A 56 -8.91 -5.62 -1.20
CA LEU A 56 -8.50 -6.18 -2.48
C LEU A 56 -9.69 -6.36 -3.44
N ARG A 57 -10.90 -6.52 -2.90
CA ARG A 57 -12.16 -6.59 -3.66
C ARG A 57 -12.54 -5.26 -4.30
N ASP A 58 -12.07 -4.15 -3.76
CA ASP A 58 -12.33 -2.79 -4.23
C ASP A 58 -11.23 -2.25 -5.17
N VAL A 59 -10.08 -2.95 -5.26
CA VAL A 59 -9.09 -2.71 -6.32
C VAL A 59 -9.69 -3.16 -7.65
N ARG A 60 -10.32 -2.23 -8.36
CA ARG A 60 -10.61 -2.45 -9.77
C ARG A 60 -9.36 -2.09 -10.57
N PRO A 61 -8.77 -3.02 -11.35
CA PRO A 61 -7.74 -2.65 -12.30
C PRO A 61 -8.29 -1.55 -13.23
N PRO A 62 -7.44 -0.61 -13.70
CA PRO A 62 -7.90 0.41 -14.64
C PRO A 62 -8.54 -0.27 -15.85
N ILE A 63 -9.67 0.30 -16.31
CA ILE A 63 -10.41 -0.19 -17.47
C ILE A 63 -9.43 -0.27 -18.65
N GLY A 64 -9.04 -1.48 -19.06
CA GLY A 64 -8.02 -1.70 -20.10
C GLY A 64 -6.82 -2.57 -19.69
N GLY A 65 -6.73 -3.05 -18.45
CA GLY A 65 -5.75 -4.08 -18.07
C GLY A 65 -4.29 -3.59 -17.95
N LEU A 66 -4.09 -2.27 -17.84
CA LEU A 66 -2.77 -1.69 -17.64
C LEU A 66 -2.33 -1.78 -16.17
N PRO A 67 -1.04 -2.02 -15.90
CA PRO A 67 -0.51 -2.00 -14.54
C PRO A 67 -0.61 -0.59 -13.92
N LEU A 68 -0.97 -0.52 -12.64
CA LEU A 68 -1.15 0.75 -11.92
C LEU A 68 0.18 1.32 -11.40
N TYR A 69 1.12 0.44 -11.06
CA TYR A 69 2.45 0.78 -10.54
C TYR A 69 3.53 0.02 -11.32
N LYS A 70 4.71 0.62 -11.45
CA LYS A 70 5.82 0.08 -12.24
C LYS A 70 7.04 -0.26 -11.39
N ASN A 71 7.28 0.48 -10.32
CA ASN A 71 8.47 0.35 -9.48
C ASN A 71 8.01 0.14 -8.03
N ILE A 72 8.01 -1.11 -7.60
CA ILE A 72 7.43 -1.51 -6.31
C ILE A 72 8.55 -1.90 -5.36
N ILE A 73 8.52 -1.34 -4.15
CA ILE A 73 9.40 -1.74 -3.06
C ILE A 73 8.62 -2.53 -2.02
N ILE A 74 9.20 -3.65 -1.59
CA ILE A 74 8.70 -4.48 -0.50
C ILE A 74 9.77 -4.57 0.59
N PRO A 75 9.62 -3.83 1.70
CA PRO A 75 10.50 -3.99 2.85
C PRO A 75 10.26 -5.32 3.54
N VAL A 76 11.33 -6.08 3.78
CA VAL A 76 11.30 -7.39 4.41
C VAL A 76 12.02 -7.34 5.74
N ASP A 77 11.30 -7.67 6.80
CA ASP A 77 11.88 -8.00 8.10
C ASP A 77 12.21 -9.50 8.10
N LEU A 78 13.51 -9.83 8.11
CA LEU A 78 13.97 -11.22 8.13
C LEU A 78 13.61 -11.95 9.43
N GLY A 79 13.24 -11.22 10.49
CA GLY A 79 12.69 -11.81 11.72
C GLY A 79 11.20 -12.17 11.61
N HIS A 80 10.49 -11.64 10.62
CA HIS A 80 9.02 -11.75 10.49
C HIS A 80 8.62 -11.88 9.00
N THR A 81 8.91 -13.04 8.41
CA THR A 81 8.69 -13.30 6.98
C THR A 81 7.27 -13.80 6.66
N GLU A 82 6.43 -14.04 7.66
CA GLU A 82 5.06 -14.57 7.50
C GLU A 82 4.15 -13.66 6.67
N ARG A 83 4.47 -12.36 6.59
CA ARG A 83 3.72 -11.37 5.79
C ARG A 83 4.26 -11.18 4.38
N LEU A 84 5.33 -11.87 4.00
CA LEU A 84 5.96 -11.67 2.70
C LEU A 84 5.09 -12.11 1.52
N GLN A 85 4.46 -13.30 1.61
CA GLN A 85 3.59 -13.78 0.53
C GLN A 85 2.41 -12.84 0.27
N PRO A 86 1.64 -12.38 1.29
CA PRO A 86 0.59 -11.38 1.08
C PRO A 86 1.11 -10.09 0.43
N MET A 87 2.28 -9.58 0.82
CA MET A 87 2.85 -8.38 0.19
C MET A 87 3.20 -8.60 -1.29
N ILE A 88 3.72 -9.78 -1.63
CA ILE A 88 4.01 -10.17 -3.02
C ILE A 88 2.73 -10.27 -3.86
N ASP A 89 1.65 -10.82 -3.29
CA ASP A 89 0.37 -10.93 -3.98
C ASP A 89 -0.21 -9.55 -4.31
N ILE A 90 -0.09 -8.58 -3.37
CA ILE A 90 -0.45 -7.17 -3.61
C ILE A 90 0.40 -6.58 -4.73
N ALA A 91 1.72 -6.78 -4.69
CA ALA A 91 2.62 -6.23 -5.70
C ALA A 91 2.29 -6.76 -7.11
N ARG A 92 2.01 -8.06 -7.25
CA ARG A 92 1.58 -8.67 -8.51
C ARG A 92 0.24 -8.10 -8.99
N LEU A 93 -0.74 -8.01 -8.10
CA LEU A 93 -2.08 -7.52 -8.45
C LEU A 93 -2.04 -6.07 -8.96
N LEU A 94 -1.26 -5.21 -8.29
CA LEU A 94 -1.23 -3.79 -8.59
C LEU A 94 -0.20 -3.42 -9.68
N GLY A 95 0.87 -4.20 -9.79
CA GLY A 95 1.97 -3.97 -10.73
C GLY A 95 1.89 -4.76 -12.04
N GLY A 96 1.10 -5.84 -12.09
CA GLY A 96 1.07 -6.75 -13.24
C GLY A 96 2.42 -7.40 -13.55
N ASP A 97 2.51 -8.07 -14.69
CA ASP A 97 3.70 -8.85 -15.08
C ASP A 97 4.94 -8.01 -15.43
N GLY A 98 4.75 -6.69 -15.65
CA GLY A 98 5.81 -5.77 -16.07
C GLY A 98 6.41 -4.90 -14.97
N ALA A 99 5.95 -5.05 -13.72
CA ALA A 99 6.50 -4.26 -12.62
C ALA A 99 7.91 -4.71 -12.24
N SER A 100 8.80 -3.75 -12.04
CA SER A 100 10.07 -3.96 -11.35
C SER A 100 9.79 -4.00 -9.86
N VAL A 101 10.12 -5.12 -9.22
CA VAL A 101 9.94 -5.32 -7.78
C VAL A 101 11.30 -5.41 -7.11
N ILE A 102 11.47 -4.67 -6.03
CA ILE A 102 12.68 -4.66 -5.21
C ILE A 102 12.29 -5.10 -3.80
N LEU A 103 12.94 -6.15 -3.30
CA LEU A 103 12.82 -6.58 -1.91
C LEU A 103 14.00 -6.01 -1.14
N ILE A 104 13.70 -5.18 -0.13
CA ILE A 104 14.72 -4.51 0.67
C ILE A 104 14.72 -5.02 2.10
N ASN A 105 15.88 -5.46 2.58
CA ASN A 105 16.12 -5.61 4.02
C ASN A 105 17.02 -4.47 4.52
N VAL A 106 16.74 -3.99 5.73
CA VAL A 106 17.56 -2.97 6.40
C VAL A 106 18.20 -3.59 7.64
N VAL A 107 19.52 -3.65 7.64
CA VAL A 107 20.33 -4.04 8.79
C VAL A 107 20.51 -2.81 9.68
N GLU A 108 20.03 -2.88 10.92
CA GLU A 108 20.17 -1.76 11.84
C GLU A 108 21.63 -1.51 12.22
N ASN A 109 22.02 -0.23 12.20
CA ASN A 109 23.36 0.15 12.62
C ASN A 109 23.52 -0.02 14.13
N LEU A 110 24.66 -0.60 14.53
CA LEU A 110 25.06 -0.62 15.93
C LEU A 110 25.45 0.79 16.37
N PRO A 111 25.12 1.19 17.62
CA PRO A 111 25.63 2.41 18.20
C PRO A 111 27.17 2.44 18.15
N ALA A 112 27.75 3.62 17.92
CA ALA A 112 29.21 3.76 17.73
C ALA A 112 30.04 3.18 18.89
N PHE A 113 29.55 3.33 20.12
CA PHE A 113 30.22 2.78 21.31
C PHE A 113 30.23 1.25 21.34
N VAL A 114 29.23 0.59 20.73
CA VAL A 114 29.19 -0.87 20.60
C VAL A 114 30.07 -1.31 19.43
N ALA A 115 30.00 -0.60 18.30
CA ALA A 115 30.77 -0.91 17.11
C ALA A 115 32.29 -0.85 17.35
N ALA A 116 32.76 0.02 18.25
CA ALA A 116 34.17 0.15 18.61
C ALA A 116 34.76 -1.10 19.28
N GLU A 117 33.91 -1.92 19.92
CA GLU A 117 34.31 -3.13 20.64
C GLU A 117 34.18 -4.40 19.78
N LEU A 118 33.78 -4.26 18.51
CA LEU A 118 33.47 -5.37 17.62
C LEU A 118 34.48 -5.47 16.47
N PRO A 119 34.60 -6.67 15.85
CA PRO A 119 35.41 -6.84 14.65
C PRO A 119 34.98 -5.87 13.54
N SER A 120 35.95 -5.26 12.86
CA SER A 120 35.70 -4.25 11.82
C SER A 120 34.93 -4.78 10.60
N ASP A 121 34.92 -6.10 10.40
CA ASP A 121 34.22 -6.79 9.33
C ASP A 121 32.83 -7.30 9.72
N LEU A 122 32.42 -7.18 10.99
CA LEU A 122 31.13 -7.69 11.47
C LEU A 122 29.95 -7.13 10.69
N THR A 123 29.94 -5.83 10.40
CA THR A 123 28.86 -5.19 9.63
C THR A 123 28.78 -5.74 8.21
N ALA A 124 29.93 -5.93 7.55
CA ALA A 124 29.97 -6.52 6.21
C ALA A 124 29.44 -7.96 6.21
N ARG A 125 29.84 -8.77 7.21
CA ARG A 125 29.30 -10.13 7.39
C ARG A 125 27.80 -10.13 7.63
N THR A 126 27.30 -9.21 8.47
CA THR A 126 25.86 -9.12 8.78
C THR A 126 25.04 -8.75 7.54
N ILE A 127 25.54 -7.84 6.71
CA ILE A 127 24.91 -7.48 5.44
C ILE A 127 24.89 -8.67 4.49
N GLU A 128 26.00 -9.39 4.37
CA GLU A 128 26.10 -10.56 3.50
C GLU A 128 25.18 -11.70 3.97
N ASP A 129 25.17 -12.00 5.26
CA ASP A 129 24.26 -12.98 5.87
C ASP A 129 22.79 -12.59 5.65
N ALA A 130 22.46 -11.31 5.80
CA ALA A 130 21.11 -10.80 5.52
C ALA A 130 20.75 -10.93 4.04
N ARG A 131 21.70 -10.69 3.12
CA ARG A 131 21.51 -10.85 1.68
C ARG A 131 21.21 -12.30 1.33
N SER A 132 22.04 -13.24 1.81
CA SER A 132 21.82 -14.68 1.58
C SER A 132 20.47 -15.15 2.13
N ARG A 133 20.11 -14.73 3.34
CA ARG A 133 18.80 -15.06 3.94
C ARG A 133 17.64 -14.48 3.15
N LEU A 134 17.76 -13.26 2.66
CA LEU A 134 16.72 -12.64 1.86
C LEU A 134 16.57 -13.37 0.53
N GLU A 135 17.66 -13.73 -0.15
CA GLU A 135 17.64 -14.53 -1.38
C GLU A 135 16.96 -15.90 -1.19
N GLU A 136 17.32 -16.62 -0.12
CA GLU A 136 16.69 -17.89 0.23
C GLU A 136 15.19 -17.74 0.50
N THR A 137 14.82 -16.68 1.23
CA THR A 137 13.42 -16.40 1.54
C THR A 137 12.63 -16.17 0.25
N VAL A 138 13.16 -15.37 -0.67
CA VAL A 138 12.47 -14.98 -1.91
C VAL A 138 12.35 -16.12 -2.92
N ALA A 139 13.33 -17.03 -2.96
CA ALA A 139 13.31 -18.19 -3.84
C ALA A 139 12.03 -19.04 -3.68
N GLY A 140 11.41 -19.04 -2.50
CA GLY A 140 10.15 -19.76 -2.22
C GLY A 140 8.87 -19.10 -2.72
N HIS A 141 8.92 -17.84 -3.17
CA HIS A 141 7.70 -17.04 -3.45
C HIS A 141 7.39 -16.85 -4.95
N GLY A 142 8.25 -17.34 -5.85
CA GLY A 142 8.03 -17.36 -7.30
C GLY A 142 7.93 -15.97 -7.94
N ILE A 143 8.48 -14.93 -7.32
CA ILE A 143 8.52 -13.57 -7.86
C ILE A 143 9.91 -13.30 -8.45
N SER A 144 9.97 -12.65 -9.61
CA SER A 144 11.21 -12.07 -10.12
C SER A 144 11.38 -10.70 -9.46
N ALA A 145 12.35 -10.58 -8.57
CA ALA A 145 12.61 -9.34 -7.86
C ALA A 145 14.11 -9.13 -7.65
N GLU A 146 14.51 -7.87 -7.64
CA GLU A 146 15.85 -7.48 -7.24
C GLU A 146 15.95 -7.48 -5.72
N ILE A 147 17.08 -7.98 -5.22
CA ILE A 147 17.37 -8.03 -3.78
C ILE A 147 18.30 -6.89 -3.43
N GLU A 148 17.93 -6.12 -2.42
CA GLU A 148 18.73 -5.01 -1.92
C GLU A 148 18.86 -5.10 -0.39
N VAL A 149 20.09 -5.03 0.11
CA VAL A 149 20.33 -4.95 1.56
C VAL A 149 21.06 -3.65 1.84
N ARG A 150 20.49 -2.84 2.73
CA ARG A 150 21.08 -1.57 3.17
C ARG A 150 21.32 -1.61 4.67
N SER A 151 22.22 -0.76 5.16
CA SER A 151 22.39 -0.52 6.58
C SER A 151 21.82 0.85 6.98
N GLY A 152 21.19 0.94 8.15
CA GLY A 152 20.62 2.21 8.62
C GLY A 152 19.40 2.08 9.51
N HIS A 153 18.62 3.16 9.61
CA HIS A 153 17.36 3.15 10.33
C HIS A 153 16.23 2.72 9.39
N PRO A 154 15.47 1.65 9.68
CA PRO A 154 14.59 0.98 8.70
C PRO A 154 13.69 1.93 7.92
N ALA A 155 12.93 2.78 8.62
CA ALA A 155 11.99 3.69 7.96
C ALA A 155 12.69 4.71 7.06
N THR A 156 13.81 5.27 7.49
CA THR A 156 14.55 6.27 6.71
C THR A 156 15.16 5.62 5.47
N THR A 157 15.80 4.46 5.66
CA THR A 157 16.47 3.72 4.58
C THR A 157 15.48 3.19 3.54
N ILE A 158 14.28 2.77 3.94
CA ILE A 158 13.19 2.39 3.02
C ILE A 158 12.76 3.60 2.16
N LEU A 159 12.61 4.77 2.78
CA LEU A 159 12.21 6.00 2.08
C LEU A 159 13.30 6.48 1.12
N GLU A 160 14.57 6.38 1.51
CA GLU A 160 15.72 6.66 0.65
C GLU A 160 15.74 5.71 -0.55
N CYS A 161 15.59 4.40 -0.32
CA CYS A 161 15.49 3.42 -1.39
C CYS A 161 14.33 3.75 -2.35
N ALA A 162 13.16 4.11 -1.82
CA ALA A 162 12.02 4.54 -2.65
C ALA A 162 12.34 5.74 -3.53
N ASN A 163 13.07 6.72 -3.02
CA ASN A 163 13.49 7.87 -3.79
C ASN A 163 14.57 7.54 -4.84
N ASP A 164 15.56 6.72 -4.48
CA ASP A 164 16.67 6.31 -5.36
C ASP A 164 16.15 5.47 -6.53
N ARG A 165 15.26 4.52 -6.21
CA ARG A 165 14.69 3.54 -7.15
C ARG A 165 13.46 4.06 -7.89
N LYS A 166 13.07 5.32 -7.64
CA LYS A 166 11.87 5.96 -8.21
C LYS A 166 10.64 5.08 -8.05
N ALA A 167 10.47 4.53 -6.84
CA ALA A 167 9.34 3.69 -6.50
C ALA A 167 8.04 4.50 -6.58
N ASP A 168 7.01 3.93 -7.20
CA ASP A 168 5.67 4.49 -7.25
C ASP A 168 4.72 3.78 -6.26
N LEU A 169 5.14 2.64 -5.70
CA LEU A 169 4.46 1.93 -4.61
C LEU A 169 5.46 1.34 -3.61
N ILE A 170 5.14 1.47 -2.32
CA ILE A 170 5.75 0.68 -1.23
C ILE A 170 4.66 -0.24 -0.66
N VAL A 171 4.92 -1.54 -0.62
CA VAL A 171 4.07 -2.52 0.06
C VAL A 171 4.75 -2.94 1.35
N ILE A 172 4.19 -2.57 2.51
CA ILE A 172 4.83 -2.74 3.81
C ILE A 172 3.89 -3.45 4.80
N ALA A 173 4.44 -4.38 5.58
CA ALA A 173 3.70 -5.01 6.66
C ALA A 173 3.48 -4.03 7.83
N SER A 174 2.31 -4.10 8.46
CA SER A 174 1.94 -3.26 9.60
C SER A 174 2.67 -3.59 10.91
N HIS A 175 3.63 -4.52 10.91
CA HIS A 175 4.04 -5.25 12.11
C HIS A 175 4.50 -4.38 13.31
N ARG A 176 3.94 -4.69 14.50
CA ARG A 176 4.56 -4.54 15.83
C ARG A 176 4.58 -5.92 16.50
N PRO A 177 5.73 -6.45 16.93
CA PRO A 177 5.74 -7.67 17.73
C PRO A 177 5.03 -7.44 19.07
N GLY A 178 4.11 -8.33 19.46
CA GLY A 178 3.51 -8.39 20.81
C GLY A 178 2.31 -7.49 21.09
N PHE A 179 1.91 -6.62 20.17
CA PHE A 179 0.66 -5.85 20.24
C PHE A 179 -0.17 -6.23 19.01
N GLY A 180 -1.28 -6.94 19.20
CA GLY A 180 -2.09 -7.50 18.11
C GLY A 180 -2.49 -6.49 17.01
N ASP A 181 -3.15 -6.99 15.96
CA ASP A 181 -3.41 -6.35 14.65
C ASP A 181 -4.05 -4.93 14.63
N PHE A 182 -4.25 -4.31 15.78
CA PHE A 182 -4.82 -2.97 15.96
C PHE A 182 -3.83 -1.82 15.70
N LEU A 183 -2.51 -2.04 15.76
CA LEU A 183 -1.51 -0.96 15.67
C LEU A 183 -0.56 -1.11 14.48
N ILE A 184 -0.41 -0.03 13.71
CA ILE A 184 0.65 0.08 12.70
C ILE A 184 2.02 0.20 13.39
N GLY A 185 3.00 -0.59 12.96
CA GLY A 185 4.41 -0.57 13.30
C GLY A 185 5.01 0.83 13.30
N SER A 186 6.01 1.09 14.16
CA SER A 186 6.75 2.37 14.13
C SER A 186 7.36 2.63 12.75
N THR A 187 7.94 1.60 12.13
CA THR A 187 8.50 1.65 10.78
C THR A 187 7.42 1.96 9.75
N ALA A 188 6.36 1.14 9.69
CA ALA A 188 5.26 1.34 8.75
C ALA A 188 4.57 2.69 8.91
N ALA A 189 4.32 3.14 10.15
CA ALA A 189 3.71 4.43 10.44
C ALA A 189 4.59 5.59 9.94
N ARG A 190 5.92 5.48 10.12
CA ARG A 190 6.86 6.49 9.65
C ARG A 190 6.95 6.49 8.12
N VAL A 191 6.98 5.33 7.47
CA VAL A 191 6.95 5.23 6.00
C VAL A 191 5.67 5.84 5.43
N VAL A 192 4.50 5.47 5.94
CA VAL A 192 3.20 6.03 5.52
C VAL A 192 3.16 7.55 5.64
N ARG A 193 3.76 8.11 6.70
CA ARG A 193 3.76 9.55 6.95
C ARG A 193 4.69 10.34 6.01
N HIS A 194 5.75 9.72 5.52
CA HIS A 194 6.85 10.44 4.86
C HIS A 194 7.15 9.99 3.42
N ALA A 195 6.53 8.91 2.94
CA ALA A 195 6.67 8.46 1.55
C ALA A 195 6.16 9.52 0.57
N GLN A 196 6.91 9.68 -0.54
CA GLN A 196 6.52 10.53 -1.66
C GLN A 196 5.72 9.76 -2.73
N CYS A 197 5.57 8.44 -2.55
CA CYS A 197 4.84 7.54 -3.42
C CYS A 197 3.68 6.85 -2.69
N SER A 198 2.94 6.00 -3.39
CA SER A 198 1.82 5.26 -2.77
C SER A 198 2.35 4.27 -1.75
N VAL A 199 1.62 4.07 -0.66
CA VAL A 199 1.96 3.07 0.36
C VAL A 199 0.76 2.16 0.60
N HIS A 200 0.96 0.85 0.43
CA HIS A 200 0.00 -0.18 0.81
C HIS A 200 0.46 -0.86 2.09
N VAL A 201 -0.39 -0.85 3.11
CA VAL A 201 -0.07 -1.45 4.41
C VAL A 201 -0.80 -2.79 4.54
N VAL A 202 -0.04 -3.87 4.63
CA VAL A 202 -0.57 -5.23 4.83
C VAL A 202 -0.78 -5.50 6.32
N ARG A 203 -1.96 -6.02 6.67
CA ARG A 203 -2.38 -6.36 8.04
C ARG A 203 -2.62 -7.85 8.18
#